data_AF-A0A521KFW8-F1
#
_entry.id   AF-A0A521KFW8-F1
#
_cell.length_a   1.000
_cell.length_b   1.000
_cell.length_c   1.000
_cell.angle_alpha   90.00
_cell.angle_beta   90.00
_cell.angle_gamma   90.00
#
_symmetry.space_group_name_H-M   'P 1'
#
loop_
_entity.id
_entity.type
_entity.pdbx_description
1 polymer ?
#
loop_
_entity_poly.entity_id
_entity_poly.type
_entity_poly.pdbx_seq_one_letter_code
_entity_poly.pdbx_strand_id
1 'polypeptide(L)'
;MAAVGSVASWYVASLVMLLVGLVPAGHLFDRHPTRGVLYARALGLLVTTWLAWTTARYALVPWGTPLIGGTAAATLIGGAVLGWRRRDLLRGIRGQIGLLLAGEVGFVLLFVVLVLMRAQTPAAYATEKPMDLMLITAVHQATTMPPPDPWLAGHQVSYYHLGHAGADVLARLSHQQPGVAFNLVTASTGATAALAVAGLAIDVAALASLRRRASKWAAGVVATASFLLVAPLVGLAAIVSAHGVAPDLIARLGVDGVPPRGGTSRLVPDAFWWWWSTTRVLPGTITEYPAFTFLLGDPHAHLFGMPLAVLALALSAQVFEGSRPLTWRGWLRDPARLTLTALLFAGIVMTNAWDVVTLGGIWGVAALLAAARAGWRPPTSLVI
;
A
#
# COMPACT_ATOMS: atom_id res chain seq x y z
N MET A 1 14.83 2.47 -25.81
CA MET A 1 15.42 3.52 -24.95
C MET A 1 14.37 4.33 -24.19
N ALA A 2 13.29 4.81 -24.82
CA ALA A 2 12.24 5.58 -24.15
C ALA A 2 11.60 4.88 -22.93
N ALA A 3 11.24 3.60 -23.05
CA ALA A 3 10.66 2.83 -21.94
C ALA A 3 11.58 2.70 -20.72
N VAL A 4 12.88 2.50 -20.95
CA VAL A 4 13.89 2.43 -19.86
C VAL A 4 14.00 3.79 -19.15
N GLY A 5 13.96 4.89 -19.91
CA GLY A 5 13.92 6.24 -19.37
C GLY A 5 12.72 6.49 -18.46
N SER A 6 11.52 6.08 -18.88
CA SER A 6 10.29 6.18 -18.08
C SER A 6 10.36 5.38 -16.78
N VAL A 7 10.89 4.15 -16.82
CA VAL A 7 11.05 3.31 -15.62
C VAL A 7 12.06 3.93 -14.66
N ALA A 8 13.18 4.45 -15.17
CA ALA A 8 14.22 5.07 -14.37
C ALA A 8 13.73 6.38 -13.70
N SER A 9 13.05 7.26 -14.43
CA SER A 9 12.52 8.50 -13.85
C SER A 9 11.41 8.22 -12.82
N TRP A 10 10.59 7.18 -13.05
CA TRP A 10 9.59 6.73 -12.07
C TRP A 10 10.24 6.20 -10.80
N TYR A 11 11.30 5.39 -10.92
CA TYR A 11 12.06 4.93 -9.77
C TYR A 11 12.59 6.11 -8.96
N VAL A 12 13.19 7.12 -9.61
CA VAL A 12 13.68 8.34 -8.95
C VAL A 12 12.55 9.08 -8.24
N ALA A 13 11.39 9.27 -8.87
CA ALA A 13 10.23 9.88 -8.22
C ALA A 13 9.78 9.08 -6.97
N SER A 14 9.76 7.75 -7.06
CA SER A 14 9.44 6.88 -5.92
C SER A 14 10.49 6.94 -4.81
N LEU A 15 11.76 7.17 -5.16
CA LEU A 15 12.87 7.36 -4.22
C LEU A 15 12.75 8.70 -3.49
N VAL A 16 12.30 9.75 -4.17
CA VAL A 16 11.96 11.03 -3.51
C VAL A 16 10.87 10.79 -2.44
N MET A 17 9.84 10.01 -2.75
CA MET A 17 8.80 9.67 -1.76
C MET A 17 9.33 8.85 -0.58
N LEU A 18 10.28 7.94 -0.82
CA LEU A 18 11.00 7.26 0.27
C LEU A 18 11.68 8.28 1.19
N LEU A 19 12.46 9.21 0.63
CA LEU A 19 13.19 10.22 1.41
C LEU A 19 12.25 11.14 2.19
N VAL A 20 11.15 11.59 1.56
CA VAL A 20 10.09 12.40 2.19
C VAL A 20 9.53 11.67 3.40
N GLY A 21 9.29 10.36 3.28
CA GLY A 21 8.67 9.56 4.33
C GLY A 21 9.62 9.01 5.40
N LEU A 22 10.95 9.10 5.25
CA LEU A 22 11.91 8.52 6.20
C LEU A 22 11.72 9.03 7.63
N VAL A 23 11.66 10.35 7.81
CA VAL A 23 11.49 10.94 9.14
C VAL A 23 10.07 10.75 9.69
N PRO A 24 8.99 11.00 8.91
CA PRO A 24 7.63 10.67 9.35
C PRO A 24 7.48 9.21 9.78
N ALA A 25 8.02 8.26 9.01
CA ALA A 25 7.91 6.83 9.30
C ALA A 25 8.76 6.45 10.52
N GLY A 26 9.99 6.93 10.61
CA GLY A 26 10.83 6.72 11.79
C GLY A 26 10.25 7.32 13.07
N HIS A 27 9.51 8.43 12.96
CA HIS A 27 8.81 9.04 14.09
C HIS A 27 7.55 8.25 14.47
N LEU A 28 6.75 7.81 13.50
CA LEU A 28 5.52 7.06 13.74
C LEU A 28 5.79 5.65 14.28
N PHE A 29 6.78 4.96 13.71
CA PHE A 29 7.17 3.58 14.00
C PHE A 29 8.48 3.49 14.79
N ASP A 30 8.71 4.44 15.69
CA ASP A 30 9.97 4.57 16.43
C ASP A 30 10.27 3.41 17.39
N ARG A 31 9.24 2.64 17.78
CA ARG A 31 9.35 1.48 18.67
C ARG A 31 9.57 0.18 17.92
N HIS A 32 9.21 0.14 16.65
CA HIS A 32 9.42 -1.02 15.81
C HIS A 32 10.91 -1.28 15.57
N PRO A 33 11.34 -2.56 15.53
CA PRO A 33 12.71 -2.92 15.16
C PRO A 33 13.13 -2.31 13.84
N THR A 34 12.26 -2.31 12.83
CA THR A 34 12.55 -1.73 11.50
C THR A 34 12.71 -0.21 11.53
N ARG A 35 12.30 0.48 12.60
CA ARG A 35 12.20 1.95 12.68
C ARG A 35 11.42 2.56 11.51
N GLY A 36 10.49 1.79 10.94
CA GLY A 36 9.64 2.19 9.83
C GLY A 36 10.33 2.48 8.49
N VAL A 37 11.61 2.12 8.32
CA VAL A 37 12.33 2.42 7.07
C VAL A 37 11.71 1.75 5.85
N LEU A 38 11.05 0.60 6.01
CA LEU A 38 10.34 -0.11 4.94
C LEU A 38 8.92 0.43 4.68
N TYR A 39 8.40 1.29 5.55
CA TYR A 39 7.11 1.98 5.37
C TYR A 39 7.25 3.38 4.78
N ALA A 40 8.49 3.91 4.75
CA ALA A 40 8.79 5.29 4.41
C ALA A 40 8.27 5.68 3.02
N ARG A 41 8.44 4.83 1.99
CA ARG A 41 7.94 5.14 0.63
C ARG A 41 6.43 5.35 0.60
N ALA A 42 5.66 4.46 1.23
CA ALA A 42 4.21 4.56 1.29
C ALA A 42 3.75 5.80 2.07
N LEU A 43 4.36 6.06 3.24
CA LEU A 43 3.99 7.20 4.07
C LEU A 43 4.37 8.53 3.42
N GLY A 44 5.52 8.61 2.75
CA GLY A 44 5.95 9.82 2.04
C GLY A 44 5.03 10.16 0.86
N LEU A 45 4.61 9.14 0.09
CA LEU A 45 3.61 9.33 -0.95
C LEU A 45 2.27 9.79 -0.37
N LEU A 46 1.79 9.15 0.69
CA LEU A 46 0.54 9.50 1.36
C LEU A 46 0.56 10.95 1.88
N VAL A 47 1.60 11.35 2.63
CA VAL A 47 1.70 12.71 3.19
C VAL A 47 1.75 13.76 2.09
N THR A 48 2.58 13.54 1.06
CA THR A 48 2.67 14.46 -0.08
C THR A 48 1.33 14.60 -0.78
N THR A 49 0.68 13.47 -1.10
CA THR A 49 -0.58 13.44 -1.84
C THR A 49 -1.69 14.09 -1.02
N TRP A 50 -1.83 13.75 0.27
CA TRP A 50 -2.90 14.27 1.12
C TRP A 50 -2.78 15.79 1.33
N LEU A 51 -1.57 16.30 1.58
CA LEU A 51 -1.33 17.74 1.75
C LEU A 51 -1.59 18.51 0.45
N ALA A 52 -1.07 18.03 -0.68
CA ALA A 52 -1.32 18.65 -1.98
C ALA A 52 -2.81 18.63 -2.33
N TRP A 53 -3.47 17.49 -2.12
CA TRP A 53 -4.88 17.31 -2.45
C TRP A 53 -5.76 18.24 -1.60
N THR A 54 -5.48 18.33 -0.30
CA THR A 54 -6.22 19.20 0.62
C THR A 54 -6.00 20.67 0.28
N THR A 55 -4.77 21.06 -0.07
CA THR A 55 -4.45 22.43 -0.48
C THR A 55 -5.19 22.83 -1.77
N ALA A 56 -5.25 21.92 -2.74
CA ALA A 56 -5.98 22.13 -4.00
C ALA A 56 -7.50 22.11 -3.80
N ARG A 57 -8.03 21.33 -2.85
CA ARG A 57 -9.46 21.30 -2.53
C ARG A 57 -9.99 22.64 -2.04
N TYR A 58 -9.21 23.33 -1.22
CA TYR A 58 -9.58 24.65 -0.72
C TYR A 58 -9.16 25.79 -1.66
N ALA A 59 -8.80 25.47 -2.91
CA ALA A 59 -8.38 26.41 -3.95
C ALA A 59 -7.25 27.37 -3.52
N LEU A 60 -6.41 26.95 -2.57
CA LEU A 60 -5.29 27.76 -2.07
C LEU A 60 -4.16 27.85 -3.11
N VAL A 61 -3.89 26.72 -3.76
CA VAL A 61 -2.91 26.58 -4.84
C VAL A 61 -3.47 25.55 -5.83
N PRO A 62 -3.41 25.81 -7.15
CA PRO A 62 -3.84 24.83 -8.15
C PRO A 62 -3.09 23.50 -8.03
N TRP A 63 -3.81 22.39 -8.22
CA TRP A 63 -3.21 21.07 -8.35
C TRP A 63 -2.21 21.06 -9.51
N GLY A 64 -1.03 20.49 -9.29
CA GLY A 64 0.02 20.42 -10.30
C GLY A 64 1.42 20.27 -9.71
N THR A 65 2.42 20.20 -10.59
CA THR A 65 3.82 19.95 -10.22
C THR A 65 4.38 20.94 -9.19
N PRO A 66 4.10 22.27 -9.23
CA PRO A 66 4.60 23.19 -8.21
C PRO A 66 4.06 22.89 -6.81
N LEU A 67 2.77 22.59 -6.67
CA LEU A 67 2.15 22.24 -5.39
C LEU A 67 2.71 20.91 -4.83
N ILE A 68 2.85 19.92 -5.70
CA ILE A 68 3.38 18.60 -5.34
C ILE A 68 4.85 18.71 -4.92
N GLY A 69 5.67 19.43 -5.69
CA GLY A 69 7.08 19.69 -5.34
C GLY A 69 7.21 20.48 -4.04
N GLY A 70 6.39 21.52 -3.86
CA GLY A 70 6.37 22.35 -2.66
C GLY A 70 5.98 21.58 -1.39
N THR A 71 4.95 20.72 -1.47
CA THR A 71 4.52 19.88 -0.33
C THR A 71 5.55 18.79 0.02
N ALA A 72 6.16 18.15 -0.99
CA ALA A 72 7.26 17.21 -0.78
C ALA A 72 8.48 17.90 -0.12
N ALA A 73 8.88 19.07 -0.63
CA ALA A 73 9.98 19.85 -0.09
C ALA A 73 9.69 20.33 1.34
N ALA A 74 8.49 20.84 1.62
CA ALA A 74 8.09 21.25 2.97
C ALA A 74 8.13 20.08 3.97
N THR A 75 7.68 18.88 3.54
CA THR A 75 7.73 17.67 4.37
C THR A 75 9.18 17.23 4.63
N LEU A 76 10.04 17.26 3.61
CA LEU A 76 11.48 16.99 3.75
C LEU A 76 12.17 17.95 4.71
N ILE A 77 11.91 19.26 4.57
CA ILE A 77 12.48 20.30 5.44
C ILE A 77 11.97 20.11 6.88
N GLY A 78 10.67 19.91 7.07
CA GLY A 78 10.08 19.64 8.38
C GLY A 78 10.67 18.38 9.02
N GLY A 79 10.86 17.32 8.24
CA GLY A 79 11.55 16.10 8.66
C GLY A 79 13.00 16.36 9.05
N ALA A 80 13.76 17.13 8.26
CA ALA A 80 15.14 17.48 8.57
C ALA A 80 15.25 18.29 9.88
N VAL A 81 14.36 19.27 10.08
CA VAL A 81 14.27 20.05 11.33
C VAL A 81 13.94 19.17 12.52
N LEU A 82 12.96 18.27 12.38
CA LEU A 82 12.60 17.32 13.43
C LEU A 82 13.76 16.38 13.76
N GLY A 83 14.43 15.83 12.74
CA GLY A 83 15.60 14.97 12.90
C GLY A 83 16.77 15.68 13.57
N TRP A 84 17.00 16.96 13.25
CA TRP A 84 18.05 17.76 13.89
C TRP A 84 17.76 17.98 15.39
N ARG A 85 16.50 18.24 15.75
CA ARG A 85 16.04 18.36 17.14
C ARG A 85 16.03 17.02 17.87
N ARG A 86 15.79 15.91 17.16
CA ARG A 86 15.68 14.55 17.70
C ARG A 86 16.77 13.66 17.15
N ARG A 87 18.00 13.86 17.64
CA ARG A 87 19.16 13.06 17.22
C ARG A 87 18.99 11.56 17.50
N ASP A 88 18.20 11.19 18.50
CA ASP A 88 17.81 9.81 18.81
C ASP A 88 17.01 9.16 17.68
N LEU A 89 16.10 9.90 17.05
CA LEU A 89 15.33 9.46 15.89
C LEU A 89 16.25 9.18 14.70
N LEU A 90 17.14 10.13 14.36
CA LEU A 90 18.10 9.95 13.27
C LEU A 90 19.07 8.80 13.53
N ARG A 91 19.52 8.60 14.77
CA ARG A 91 20.34 7.43 15.13
C ARG A 91 19.58 6.13 14.94
N GLY A 92 18.30 6.09 15.29
CA GLY A 92 17.42 4.94 15.05
C GLY A 92 17.32 4.59 13.57
N ILE A 93 17.02 5.57 12.72
CA ILE A 93 16.94 5.39 11.25
C ILE A 93 18.30 4.96 10.69
N ARG A 94 19.40 5.62 11.07
CA ARG A 94 20.76 5.26 10.62
C ARG A 94 21.16 3.86 11.05
N GLY A 95 20.72 3.41 12.23
CA GLY A 95 20.92 2.05 12.71
C GLY A 95 20.27 0.99 11.82
N GLN A 96 19.30 1.38 10.99
CA GLN A 96 18.63 0.51 10.02
C GLN A 96 19.04 0.76 8.57
N ILE A 97 20.19 1.42 8.32
CA ILE A 97 20.64 1.68 6.95
C ILE A 97 20.85 0.41 6.12
N GLY A 98 21.35 -0.67 6.74
CA GLY A 98 21.49 -1.96 6.06
C GLY A 98 20.14 -2.56 5.65
N LEU A 99 19.11 -2.41 6.50
CA LEU A 99 17.75 -2.84 6.18
C LEU A 99 17.12 -1.95 5.10
N LEU A 100 17.34 -0.63 5.16
CA LEU A 100 16.90 0.32 4.15
C LEU A 100 17.48 -0.05 2.78
N LEU A 101 18.81 -0.23 2.68
CA LEU A 101 19.47 -0.58 1.43
C LEU A 101 19.02 -1.95 0.89
N ALA A 102 18.89 -2.95 1.75
CA ALA A 102 18.35 -4.26 1.33
C ALA A 102 16.89 -4.14 0.88
N GLY A 103 16.08 -3.32 1.56
CA GLY A 103 14.72 -2.98 1.17
C GLY A 103 14.67 -2.31 -0.20
N GLU A 104 15.57 -1.40 -0.50
CA GLU A 104 15.65 -0.73 -1.81
C GLU A 104 16.06 -1.66 -2.94
N VAL A 105 17.02 -2.57 -2.69
CA VAL A 105 17.33 -3.64 -3.65
C VAL A 105 16.10 -4.52 -3.87
N GLY A 106 15.40 -4.91 -2.79
CA GLY A 106 14.14 -5.66 -2.87
C GLY A 106 13.06 -4.90 -3.64
N PHE A 107 12.93 -3.59 -3.44
CA PHE A 107 11.99 -2.73 -4.16
C PHE A 107 12.26 -2.80 -5.66
N VAL A 108 13.51 -2.54 -6.07
CA VAL A 108 13.91 -2.50 -7.47
C VAL A 108 13.66 -3.85 -8.14
N LEU A 109 14.05 -4.96 -7.48
CA LEU A 109 13.83 -6.30 -8.02
C LEU A 109 12.33 -6.58 -8.23
N LEU A 110 11.49 -6.31 -7.23
CA LEU A 110 10.04 -6.52 -7.31
C LEU A 110 9.38 -5.60 -8.32
N PHE A 111 9.78 -4.32 -8.34
CA PHE A 111 9.29 -3.32 -9.27
C PHE A 111 9.61 -3.72 -10.71
N VAL A 112 10.84 -4.15 -11.00
CA VAL A 112 11.23 -4.62 -12.34
C VAL A 112 10.42 -5.84 -12.75
N VAL A 113 10.25 -6.83 -11.87
CA VAL A 113 9.42 -8.02 -12.18
C VAL A 113 7.98 -7.61 -12.52
N LEU A 114 7.37 -6.74 -11.72
CA LEU A 114 6.00 -6.28 -11.96
C LEU A 114 5.89 -5.39 -13.22
N VAL A 115 6.90 -4.57 -13.51
CA VAL A 115 6.96 -3.80 -14.77
C VAL A 115 7.05 -4.74 -15.97
N LEU A 116 7.89 -5.77 -15.93
CA LEU A 116 8.02 -6.76 -16.99
C LEU A 116 6.71 -7.53 -17.18
N MET A 117 6.00 -7.85 -16.10
CA MET A 117 4.67 -8.45 -16.14
C MET A 117 3.66 -7.52 -16.83
N ARG A 118 3.60 -6.24 -16.43
CA ARG A 118 2.71 -5.24 -17.04
C ARG A 118 3.03 -4.96 -18.51
N ALA A 119 4.31 -5.00 -18.89
CA ALA A 119 4.76 -4.79 -20.26
C ALA A 119 4.21 -5.83 -21.25
N GLN A 120 3.79 -7.01 -20.78
CA GLN A 120 3.16 -8.03 -21.63
C GLN A 120 1.73 -7.64 -22.05
N THR A 121 1.00 -6.93 -21.19
CA THR A 121 -0.41 -6.55 -21.41
C THR A 121 -0.72 -5.12 -20.95
N PRO A 122 -0.04 -4.09 -21.50
CA PRO A 122 -0.07 -2.73 -20.96
C PRO A 122 -1.40 -1.99 -21.22
N ALA A 123 -2.24 -2.52 -22.12
CA ALA A 123 -3.44 -1.84 -22.59
C ALA A 123 -4.58 -1.85 -21.55
N ALA A 124 -5.29 -0.73 -21.44
CA ALA A 124 -6.35 -0.46 -20.46
C ALA A 124 -7.75 -0.52 -21.09
N TYR A 125 -8.09 -1.60 -21.80
CA TYR A 125 -9.37 -1.70 -22.54
C TYR A 125 -10.41 -2.63 -21.88
N ALA A 126 -10.04 -3.43 -20.90
CA ALA A 126 -10.92 -4.45 -20.32
C ALA A 126 -11.20 -4.16 -18.84
N THR A 127 -12.31 -4.69 -18.32
CA THR A 127 -12.70 -4.61 -16.90
C THR A 127 -12.78 -3.17 -16.42
N GLU A 128 -12.24 -2.86 -15.23
CA GLU A 128 -12.26 -1.53 -14.62
C GLU A 128 -11.08 -0.65 -15.06
N LYS A 129 -10.14 -1.18 -15.84
CA LYS A 129 -8.96 -0.45 -16.34
C LYS A 129 -9.29 0.87 -17.05
N PRO A 130 -10.32 0.96 -17.93
CA PRO A 130 -10.69 2.24 -18.53
C PRO A 130 -11.12 3.28 -17.49
N MET A 131 -11.80 2.84 -16.43
CA MET A 131 -12.22 3.70 -15.31
C MET A 131 -11.00 4.22 -14.53
N ASP A 132 -10.07 3.33 -14.17
CA ASP A 132 -8.87 3.75 -13.43
C ASP A 132 -7.96 4.67 -14.25
N LEU A 133 -7.80 4.40 -15.56
CA LEU A 133 -7.07 5.29 -16.45
C LEU A 133 -7.79 6.64 -16.61
N MET A 134 -9.13 6.63 -16.68
CA MET A 134 -9.93 7.85 -16.68
C MET A 134 -9.70 8.66 -15.40
N LEU A 135 -9.74 8.04 -14.21
CA LEU A 135 -9.51 8.73 -12.94
C LEU A 135 -8.11 9.36 -12.86
N ILE A 136 -7.06 8.63 -13.25
CA ILE A 136 -5.69 9.17 -13.29
C ILE A 136 -5.63 10.35 -14.27
N THR A 137 -6.28 10.24 -15.43
CA THR A 137 -6.30 11.31 -16.43
C THR A 137 -7.07 12.54 -15.95
N ALA A 138 -8.22 12.36 -15.29
CA ALA A 138 -9.02 13.44 -14.72
C ALA A 138 -8.24 14.21 -13.66
N VAL A 139 -7.57 13.50 -12.75
CA VAL A 139 -6.66 14.09 -11.76
C VAL A 139 -5.51 14.84 -12.45
N HIS A 140 -4.92 14.26 -13.50
CA HIS A 140 -3.80 14.88 -14.23
C HIS A 140 -4.20 16.18 -14.95
N GLN A 141 -5.46 16.31 -15.36
CA GLN A 141 -5.98 17.50 -16.05
C GLN A 141 -6.58 18.54 -15.09
N ALA A 142 -6.91 18.14 -13.86
CA ALA A 142 -7.56 19.02 -12.90
C ALA A 142 -6.60 20.07 -12.31
N THR A 143 -7.16 21.24 -12.01
CA THR A 143 -6.50 22.30 -11.25
C THR A 143 -7.06 22.46 -9.83
N THR A 144 -8.20 21.83 -9.54
CA THR A 144 -8.85 21.80 -8.22
C THR A 144 -9.27 20.38 -7.88
N MET A 145 -9.53 20.09 -6.60
CA MET A 145 -9.92 18.76 -6.13
C MET A 145 -11.27 18.81 -5.40
N PRO A 146 -12.16 17.81 -5.56
CA PRO A 146 -12.09 16.66 -6.48
C PRO A 146 -12.05 17.07 -7.98
N PRO A 147 -11.49 16.23 -8.86
CA PRO A 147 -11.43 16.53 -10.29
C PRO A 147 -12.84 16.45 -10.94
N PRO A 148 -13.08 17.14 -12.06
CA PRO A 148 -14.28 16.95 -12.88
C PRO A 148 -14.43 15.49 -13.33
N ASP A 149 -15.66 14.99 -13.39
CA ASP A 149 -15.97 13.63 -13.85
C ASP A 149 -16.03 13.58 -15.38
N PRO A 150 -15.14 12.83 -16.06
CA PRO A 150 -15.16 12.73 -17.52
C PRO A 150 -16.35 11.97 -18.10
N TRP A 151 -17.05 11.17 -17.28
CA TRP A 151 -18.24 10.41 -17.69
C TRP A 151 -19.56 11.07 -17.30
N LEU A 152 -19.54 12.06 -16.40
CA LEU A 152 -20.72 12.82 -16.00
C LEU A 152 -20.45 14.33 -16.05
N ALA A 153 -20.72 14.94 -17.21
CA ALA A 153 -20.49 16.36 -17.44
C ALA A 153 -21.14 17.25 -16.36
N GLY A 154 -20.41 18.28 -15.94
CA GLY A 154 -20.84 19.23 -14.91
C GLY A 154 -20.73 18.72 -13.47
N HIS A 155 -20.33 17.47 -13.25
CA HIS A 155 -20.18 16.88 -11.92
C HIS A 155 -18.71 16.63 -11.58
N GLN A 156 -18.43 16.48 -10.29
CA GLN A 156 -17.13 16.04 -9.79
C GLN A 156 -17.13 14.51 -9.64
N VAL A 157 -15.95 13.91 -9.73
CA VAL A 157 -15.77 12.47 -9.49
C VAL A 157 -16.32 12.08 -8.12
N SER A 158 -17.32 11.21 -8.11
CA SER A 158 -17.94 10.65 -6.91
C SER A 158 -17.32 9.29 -6.54
N TYR A 159 -16.00 9.29 -6.31
CA TYR A 159 -15.20 8.11 -5.98
C TYR A 159 -14.06 8.43 -5.01
N TYR A 160 -13.59 7.46 -4.23
CA TYR A 160 -12.34 7.60 -3.48
C TYR A 160 -11.17 7.62 -4.48
N HIS A 161 -10.47 8.75 -4.61
CA HIS A 161 -9.48 8.95 -5.67
C HIS A 161 -8.13 9.44 -5.15
N LEU A 162 -7.87 9.36 -3.84
CA LEU A 162 -6.56 9.74 -3.30
C LEU A 162 -5.45 8.82 -3.79
N GLY A 163 -5.75 7.54 -4.04
CA GLY A 163 -4.83 6.59 -4.68
C GLY A 163 -4.45 7.03 -6.09
N HIS A 164 -5.44 7.40 -6.92
CA HIS A 164 -5.24 7.94 -8.26
C HIS A 164 -4.51 9.30 -8.23
N ALA A 165 -4.77 10.13 -7.23
CA ALA A 165 -3.99 11.35 -6.97
C ALA A 165 -2.52 11.05 -6.64
N GLY A 166 -2.24 9.99 -5.87
CA GLY A 166 -0.89 9.51 -5.60
C GLY A 166 -0.19 8.98 -6.86
N ALA A 167 -0.94 8.33 -7.76
CA ALA A 167 -0.44 7.94 -9.07
C ALA A 167 0.00 9.17 -9.89
N ASP A 168 -0.80 10.24 -9.88
CA ASP A 168 -0.48 11.49 -10.57
C ASP A 168 0.71 12.24 -9.94
N VAL A 169 0.86 12.19 -8.60
CA VAL A 169 2.05 12.71 -7.91
C VAL A 169 3.32 12.08 -8.49
N LEU A 170 3.36 10.75 -8.60
CA LEU A 170 4.50 10.04 -9.18
C LEU A 170 4.65 10.33 -10.67
N ALA A 171 3.55 10.42 -11.43
CA ALA A 171 3.56 10.74 -12.85
C ALA A 171 4.21 12.10 -13.12
N ARG A 172 3.82 13.14 -12.38
CA ARG A 172 4.35 14.50 -12.56
C ARG A 172 5.82 14.61 -12.16
N LEU A 173 6.20 14.01 -11.02
CA LEU A 173 7.59 14.01 -10.55
C LEU A 173 8.53 13.22 -11.49
N SER A 174 7.99 12.23 -12.21
CA SER A 174 8.74 11.43 -13.19
C SER A 174 8.59 11.89 -14.64
N HIS A 175 7.86 12.98 -14.86
CA HIS A 175 7.50 13.53 -16.18
C HIS A 175 6.84 12.50 -17.11
N GLN A 176 5.94 11.67 -16.58
CA GLN A 176 5.22 10.65 -17.33
C GLN A 176 3.76 11.05 -17.58
N GLN A 177 3.23 10.64 -18.73
CA GLN A 177 1.82 10.80 -19.06
C GLN A 177 0.95 9.74 -18.36
N PRO A 178 -0.36 9.99 -18.17
CA PRO A 178 -1.28 9.07 -17.50
C PRO A 178 -1.22 7.61 -17.99
N GLY A 179 -1.11 7.36 -19.30
CA GLY A 179 -1.04 5.99 -19.84
C GLY A 179 0.20 5.20 -19.42
N VAL A 180 1.35 5.87 -19.26
CA VAL A 180 2.57 5.25 -18.72
C VAL A 180 2.45 5.10 -17.20
N ALA A 181 1.95 6.14 -16.52
CA ALA A 181 1.72 6.14 -15.09
C ALA A 181 0.79 5.01 -14.63
N PHE A 182 -0.29 4.73 -15.37
CA PHE A 182 -1.21 3.63 -15.13
C PHE A 182 -0.49 2.28 -14.95
N ASN A 183 0.51 2.01 -15.79
CA ASN A 183 1.28 0.78 -15.75
C ASN A 183 2.34 0.80 -14.65
N LEU A 184 3.11 1.88 -14.55
CA LEU A 184 4.20 1.99 -13.57
C LEU A 184 3.70 2.09 -12.13
N VAL A 185 2.56 2.75 -11.90
CA VAL A 185 1.97 2.85 -10.57
C VAL A 185 1.51 1.49 -10.06
N THR A 186 0.93 0.67 -10.95
CA THR A 186 0.53 -0.70 -10.59
C THR A 186 1.73 -1.49 -10.05
N ALA A 187 2.85 -1.45 -10.79
CA ALA A 187 4.07 -2.13 -10.40
C ALA A 187 4.71 -1.55 -9.12
N SER A 188 4.83 -0.22 -9.02
CA SER A 188 5.48 0.40 -7.86
C SER A 188 4.66 0.29 -6.58
N THR A 189 3.32 0.31 -6.68
CA THR A 189 2.44 0.12 -5.52
C THR A 189 2.54 -1.32 -5.02
N GLY A 190 2.55 -2.31 -5.92
CA GLY A 190 2.77 -3.71 -5.56
C GLY A 190 4.11 -3.95 -4.87
N ALA A 191 5.20 -3.40 -5.41
CA ALA A 191 6.53 -3.48 -4.80
C ALA A 191 6.59 -2.77 -3.44
N THR A 192 5.90 -1.62 -3.30
CA THR A 192 5.81 -0.88 -2.04
C THR A 192 5.03 -1.67 -0.98
N ALA A 193 3.89 -2.25 -1.34
CA ALA A 193 3.08 -3.08 -0.45
C ALA A 193 3.86 -4.33 0.00
N ALA A 194 4.54 -5.01 -0.92
CA ALA A 194 5.35 -6.19 -0.63
C ALA A 194 6.49 -5.91 0.37
N LEU A 195 7.15 -4.75 0.26
CA LEU A 195 8.16 -4.32 1.22
C LEU A 195 7.57 -3.89 2.56
N ALA A 196 6.43 -3.20 2.55
CA ALA A 196 5.71 -2.89 3.78
C ALA A 196 5.35 -4.19 4.51
N VAL A 197 4.89 -5.22 3.81
CA VAL A 197 4.58 -6.53 4.39
C VAL A 197 5.83 -7.18 4.99
N ALA A 198 6.98 -7.11 4.31
CA ALA A 198 8.24 -7.57 4.87
C ALA A 198 8.59 -6.84 6.18
N GLY A 199 8.41 -5.52 6.21
CA GLY A 199 8.58 -4.70 7.41
C GLY A 199 7.67 -5.17 8.55
N LEU A 200 6.38 -5.37 8.26
CA LEU A 200 5.40 -5.81 9.25
C LEU A 200 5.77 -7.18 9.82
N ALA A 201 6.17 -8.11 8.95
CA ALA A 201 6.59 -9.44 9.38
C ALA A 201 7.84 -9.41 10.26
N ILE A 202 8.83 -8.57 9.92
CA ILE A 202 10.03 -8.37 10.76
C ILE A 202 9.65 -7.78 12.12
N ASP A 203 8.78 -6.77 12.14
CA ASP A 203 8.36 -6.09 13.36
C ASP A 203 7.55 -7.03 14.27
N VAL A 204 6.61 -7.79 13.72
CA VAL A 204 5.80 -8.77 14.45
C VAL A 204 6.65 -9.94 14.94
N ALA A 205 7.58 -10.46 14.13
CA ALA A 205 8.46 -11.55 14.54
C ALA A 205 9.40 -11.17 15.69
N ALA A 206 9.68 -9.87 15.86
CA ALA A 206 10.49 -9.38 16.97
C ALA A 206 9.72 -9.26 18.29
N LEU A 207 8.39 -9.36 18.30
CA LEU A 207 7.59 -9.41 19.52
C LEU A 207 7.98 -10.64 20.36
N ALA A 208 8.04 -10.45 21.69
CA ALA A 208 8.80 -11.28 22.63
C ALA A 208 8.54 -12.80 22.59
N SER A 209 7.38 -13.25 22.13
CA SER A 209 7.01 -14.67 22.02
C SER A 209 7.55 -15.37 20.76
N LEU A 210 7.82 -14.64 19.66
CA LEU A 210 8.29 -15.19 18.38
C LEU A 210 9.80 -15.03 18.16
N ARG A 211 10.43 -14.12 18.94
CA ARG A 211 11.83 -13.69 18.84
C ARG A 211 12.89 -14.81 18.83
N ARG A 212 12.56 -16.01 19.33
CA ARG A 212 13.51 -17.13 19.46
C ARG A 212 13.55 -18.12 18.29
N ARG A 213 12.65 -18.02 17.30
CA ARG A 213 12.48 -19.09 16.29
C ARG A 213 12.65 -18.67 14.83
N ALA A 214 12.53 -17.40 14.48
CA ALA A 214 12.59 -16.96 13.09
C ALA A 214 13.69 -15.91 12.84
N SER A 215 14.49 -16.11 11.79
CA SER A 215 15.36 -15.06 11.25
C SER A 215 14.51 -13.92 10.69
N LYS A 216 14.85 -12.66 11.00
CA LYS A 216 14.15 -11.48 10.45
C LYS A 216 14.07 -11.51 8.92
N TRP A 217 15.13 -11.99 8.25
CA TRP A 217 15.16 -12.10 6.80
C TRP A 217 14.22 -13.18 6.29
N ALA A 218 14.16 -14.33 6.98
CA ALA A 218 13.20 -15.38 6.65
C ALA A 218 11.76 -14.88 6.83
N ALA A 219 11.45 -14.18 7.93
CA ALA A 219 10.13 -13.59 8.14
C ALA A 219 9.75 -12.62 7.00
N GLY A 220 10.66 -11.70 6.64
CA GLY A 220 10.43 -10.77 5.54
C GLY A 220 10.22 -11.45 4.19
N VAL A 221 11.12 -12.37 3.81
CA VAL A 221 11.05 -13.10 2.53
C VAL A 221 9.80 -13.96 2.44
N VAL A 222 9.48 -14.73 3.49
CA VAL A 222 8.27 -15.57 3.51
C VAL A 222 7.01 -14.72 3.43
N ALA A 223 6.95 -13.59 4.13
CA ALA A 223 5.80 -12.71 4.08
C ALA A 223 5.63 -12.04 2.70
N THR A 224 6.71 -11.56 2.08
CA THR A 224 6.69 -11.02 0.72
C THR A 224 6.31 -12.08 -0.31
N ALA A 225 6.90 -13.27 -0.23
CA ALA A 225 6.55 -14.39 -1.11
C ALA A 225 5.09 -14.80 -0.91
N SER A 226 4.60 -14.83 0.33
CA SER A 226 3.19 -15.14 0.61
C SER A 226 2.27 -14.07 0.02
N PHE A 227 2.58 -12.79 0.23
CA PHE A 227 1.80 -11.68 -0.31
C PHE A 227 1.74 -11.70 -1.85
N LEU A 228 2.86 -12.00 -2.52
CA LEU A 228 2.95 -11.96 -3.98
C LEU A 228 2.54 -13.25 -4.69
N LEU A 229 2.78 -14.40 -4.06
CA LEU A 229 2.71 -15.71 -4.72
C LEU A 229 1.68 -16.65 -4.10
N VAL A 230 1.28 -16.45 -2.84
CA VAL A 230 0.17 -17.24 -2.26
C VAL A 230 -1.12 -16.68 -2.81
N ALA A 231 -1.41 -17.10 -4.04
CA ALA A 231 -2.74 -17.13 -4.61
C ALA A 231 -3.64 -18.08 -3.76
N PRO A 232 -4.96 -18.05 -3.94
CA PRO A 232 -5.80 -19.18 -3.58
C PRO A 232 -5.14 -20.40 -4.21
N LEU A 233 -4.86 -21.42 -3.39
CA LEU A 233 -4.23 -22.67 -3.83
C LEU A 233 -4.94 -23.29 -5.05
N VAL A 234 -6.18 -22.87 -5.29
CA VAL A 234 -7.01 -23.08 -6.48
C VAL A 234 -6.27 -22.81 -7.79
N GLY A 235 -5.44 -21.76 -7.90
CA GLY A 235 -4.69 -21.49 -9.14
C GLY A 235 -3.64 -22.57 -9.45
N LEU A 236 -2.87 -22.96 -8.44
CA LEU A 236 -1.94 -24.09 -8.54
C LEU A 236 -2.71 -25.39 -8.81
N ALA A 237 -3.82 -25.60 -8.10
CA ALA A 237 -4.62 -26.79 -8.26
C ALA A 237 -5.31 -26.87 -9.63
N ALA A 238 -5.63 -25.73 -10.25
CA ALA A 238 -6.10 -25.64 -11.63
C ALA A 238 -5.04 -26.09 -12.63
N ILE A 239 -3.78 -25.67 -12.43
CA ILE A 239 -2.65 -26.15 -13.24
C ILE A 239 -2.46 -27.66 -13.06
N VAL A 240 -2.40 -28.15 -11.82
CA VAL A 240 -2.20 -29.57 -11.48
C VAL A 240 -3.34 -30.44 -12.05
N SER A 241 -4.59 -30.01 -11.87
CA SER A 241 -5.77 -30.70 -12.38
C SER A 241 -5.82 -30.71 -13.91
N ALA A 242 -5.40 -29.61 -14.56
CA ALA A 242 -5.33 -29.53 -16.02
C ALA A 242 -4.30 -30.51 -16.63
N HIS A 243 -3.31 -30.95 -15.83
CA HIS A 243 -2.35 -31.99 -16.21
C HIS A 243 -2.78 -33.40 -15.75
N GLY A 244 -4.06 -33.59 -15.38
CA GLY A 244 -4.62 -34.90 -15.04
C GLY A 244 -4.30 -35.40 -13.64
N VAL A 245 -3.68 -34.59 -12.78
CA VAL A 245 -3.37 -34.98 -11.41
C VAL A 245 -4.52 -34.55 -10.49
N ALA A 246 -5.18 -35.54 -9.87
CA ALA A 246 -6.31 -35.34 -8.96
C ALA A 246 -7.39 -34.36 -9.48
N PRO A 247 -7.87 -34.53 -10.73
CA PRO A 247 -8.67 -33.52 -11.43
C PRO A 247 -9.98 -33.16 -10.70
N ASP A 248 -10.58 -34.13 -10.00
CA ASP A 248 -11.85 -33.91 -9.29
C ASP A 248 -11.65 -33.46 -7.83
N LEU A 249 -10.43 -33.42 -7.30
CA LEU A 249 -10.21 -33.16 -5.88
C LEU A 249 -10.73 -31.79 -5.46
N ILE A 250 -10.46 -30.77 -6.28
CA ILE A 250 -10.88 -29.40 -6.01
C ILE A 250 -12.39 -29.22 -6.22
N ALA A 251 -12.93 -29.83 -7.28
CA ALA A 251 -14.37 -29.86 -7.51
C ALA A 251 -15.13 -30.52 -6.35
N ARG A 252 -14.60 -31.60 -5.77
CA ARG A 252 -15.17 -32.28 -4.58
C ARG A 252 -15.17 -31.41 -3.32
N LEU A 253 -14.32 -30.39 -3.25
CA LEU A 253 -14.33 -29.39 -2.17
C LEU A 253 -15.38 -28.28 -2.41
N GLY A 254 -16.20 -28.39 -3.45
CA GLY A 254 -17.24 -27.42 -3.81
C GLY A 254 -16.71 -26.22 -4.59
N VAL A 255 -15.53 -26.31 -5.19
CA VAL A 255 -14.94 -25.24 -6.00
C VAL A 255 -15.19 -25.53 -7.48
N ASP A 256 -16.06 -24.73 -8.09
CA ASP A 256 -16.40 -24.85 -9.51
C ASP A 256 -15.28 -24.32 -10.42
N GLY A 257 -15.21 -24.84 -11.64
CA GLY A 257 -14.31 -24.34 -12.69
C GLY A 257 -12.88 -24.89 -12.65
N VAL A 258 -12.62 -25.94 -11.85
CA VAL A 258 -11.33 -26.64 -11.79
C VAL A 258 -11.52 -28.14 -12.14
N PRO A 259 -10.79 -28.70 -13.13
CA PRO A 259 -9.87 -28.02 -14.02
C PRO A 259 -10.58 -27.02 -14.95
N PRO A 260 -9.87 -25.97 -15.42
CA PRO A 260 -10.43 -25.04 -16.39
C PRO A 260 -10.84 -25.77 -17.68
N ARG A 261 -11.92 -25.30 -18.31
CA ARG A 261 -12.37 -25.86 -19.60
C ARG A 261 -11.34 -25.56 -20.69
N GLY A 262 -10.73 -26.59 -21.26
CA GLY A 262 -9.76 -26.45 -22.34
C GLY A 262 -8.57 -27.39 -22.15
N GLY A 263 -7.65 -27.38 -23.11
CA GLY A 263 -6.37 -28.09 -23.01
C GLY A 263 -5.32 -27.28 -22.26
N THR A 264 -4.08 -27.74 -22.37
CA THR A 264 -2.88 -27.05 -21.90
C THR A 264 -1.87 -26.98 -23.05
N SER A 265 -1.50 -25.79 -23.50
CA SER A 265 -0.49 -25.60 -24.55
C SER A 265 0.94 -25.55 -24.00
N ARG A 266 1.11 -25.48 -22.67
CA ARG A 266 2.36 -25.56 -21.90
C ARG A 266 2.03 -25.95 -20.44
N LEU A 267 2.69 -25.33 -19.46
CA LEU A 267 2.44 -25.47 -18.02
C LEU A 267 1.13 -24.82 -17.53
N VAL A 268 0.39 -24.09 -18.38
CA VAL A 268 -0.82 -23.36 -17.96
C VAL A 268 -2.02 -23.74 -18.83
N PRO A 269 -3.25 -23.66 -18.29
CA PRO A 269 -4.48 -23.87 -19.05
C PRO A 269 -4.63 -22.90 -20.23
N ASP A 270 -5.17 -23.39 -21.35
CA ASP A 270 -5.41 -22.61 -22.57
C ASP A 270 -6.62 -21.70 -22.51
N ALA A 271 -7.50 -21.95 -21.54
CA ALA A 271 -8.71 -21.16 -21.37
C ALA A 271 -8.34 -19.67 -21.20
N PHE A 272 -8.98 -18.82 -21.99
CA PHE A 272 -8.83 -17.37 -21.87
C PHE A 272 -9.13 -16.95 -20.43
N TRP A 273 -8.15 -16.31 -19.78
CA TRP A 273 -8.23 -15.93 -18.36
C TRP A 273 -8.64 -17.08 -17.43
N TRP A 274 -8.05 -18.26 -17.60
CA TRP A 274 -8.29 -19.41 -16.72
C TRP A 274 -8.16 -19.07 -15.23
N TRP A 275 -7.25 -18.16 -14.89
CA TRP A 275 -7.00 -17.67 -13.53
C TRP A 275 -8.11 -16.75 -13.00
N TRP A 276 -9.04 -16.28 -13.83
CA TRP A 276 -10.17 -15.47 -13.37
C TRP A 276 -11.11 -16.25 -12.45
N SER A 277 -11.27 -17.56 -12.71
CA SER A 277 -12.07 -18.46 -11.89
C SER A 277 -11.62 -18.52 -10.43
N THR A 278 -10.34 -18.25 -10.14
CA THR A 278 -9.77 -18.35 -8.78
C THR A 278 -10.29 -17.24 -7.85
N THR A 279 -10.90 -16.18 -8.38
CA THR A 279 -11.56 -15.13 -7.58
C THR A 279 -13.06 -15.33 -7.45
N ARG A 280 -13.58 -16.47 -7.91
CA ARG A 280 -15.00 -16.88 -7.86
C ARG A 280 -15.20 -18.19 -7.08
N VAL A 281 -14.28 -18.50 -6.18
CA VAL A 281 -14.30 -19.71 -5.34
C VAL A 281 -15.52 -19.75 -4.42
N LEU A 282 -15.94 -18.59 -3.92
CA LEU A 282 -17.14 -18.45 -3.10
C LEU A 282 -18.31 -17.98 -4.00
N PRO A 283 -19.41 -18.76 -4.10
CA PRO A 283 -20.53 -18.44 -4.98
C PRO A 283 -21.10 -17.04 -4.76
N GLY A 284 -21.32 -16.29 -5.85
CA GLY A 284 -21.88 -14.94 -5.81
C GLY A 284 -20.94 -13.85 -5.29
N THR A 285 -19.67 -14.17 -5.01
CA THR A 285 -18.69 -13.22 -4.49
C THR A 285 -17.52 -12.99 -5.46
N ILE A 286 -16.86 -11.85 -5.27
CA ILE A 286 -15.60 -11.49 -5.92
C ILE A 286 -14.55 -11.47 -4.81
N THR A 287 -13.69 -12.50 -4.76
CA THR A 287 -12.63 -12.62 -3.76
C THR A 287 -11.28 -12.45 -4.43
N GLU A 288 -10.84 -11.21 -4.55
CA GLU A 288 -9.53 -10.89 -5.11
C GLU A 288 -8.43 -10.99 -4.06
N TYR A 289 -7.22 -11.25 -4.55
CA TYR A 289 -6.00 -11.39 -3.75
C TYR A 289 -4.88 -10.63 -4.47
N PRO A 290 -3.82 -10.21 -3.78
CA PRO A 290 -2.84 -9.27 -4.36
C PRO A 290 -2.28 -9.70 -5.72
N ALA A 291 -1.93 -10.98 -5.88
CA ALA A 291 -1.43 -11.51 -7.14
C ALA A 291 -2.44 -11.41 -8.30
N PHE A 292 -3.74 -11.53 -8.04
CA PHE A 292 -4.79 -11.32 -9.04
C PHE A 292 -4.76 -9.87 -9.54
N THR A 293 -4.72 -8.89 -8.65
CA THR A 293 -4.64 -7.47 -9.00
C THR A 293 -3.40 -7.15 -9.84
N PHE A 294 -2.23 -7.74 -9.51
CA PHE A 294 -1.02 -7.51 -10.30
C PHE A 294 -1.10 -8.13 -11.70
N LEU A 295 -1.75 -9.30 -11.82
CA LEU A 295 -1.95 -10.00 -13.09
C LEU A 295 -3.01 -9.33 -13.97
N LEU A 296 -4.12 -8.93 -13.36
CA LEU A 296 -5.16 -8.14 -14.02
C LEU A 296 -4.56 -6.81 -14.48
N GLY A 297 -3.87 -6.10 -13.59
CA GLY A 297 -3.12 -4.89 -13.91
C GLY A 297 -4.02 -3.65 -13.99
N ASP A 298 -5.00 -3.57 -13.12
CA ASP A 298 -5.84 -2.42 -12.85
C ASP A 298 -5.35 -1.70 -11.57
N PRO A 299 -4.97 -0.42 -11.66
CA PRO A 299 -4.64 0.39 -10.51
C PRO A 299 -5.91 0.84 -9.79
N HIS A 300 -6.67 -0.14 -9.33
CA HIS A 300 -7.92 0.07 -8.61
C HIS A 300 -7.66 0.47 -7.16
N ALA A 301 -8.67 0.95 -6.47
CA ALA A 301 -8.53 1.45 -5.11
C ALA A 301 -7.99 0.46 -4.08
N HIS A 302 -8.36 -0.82 -4.16
CA HIS A 302 -7.81 -1.82 -3.25
C HIS A 302 -6.30 -1.97 -3.46
N LEU A 303 -5.77 -1.82 -4.68
CA LEU A 303 -4.33 -1.82 -4.95
C LEU A 303 -3.64 -0.68 -4.19
N PHE A 304 -4.16 0.54 -4.33
CA PHE A 304 -3.63 1.72 -3.65
C PHE A 304 -3.80 1.63 -2.13
N GLY A 305 -4.83 0.92 -1.66
CA GLY A 305 -5.07 0.64 -0.25
C GLY A 305 -4.05 -0.31 0.37
N MET A 306 -3.45 -1.25 -0.39
CA MET A 306 -2.58 -2.29 0.18
C MET A 306 -1.42 -1.75 1.02
N PRO A 307 -0.59 -0.77 0.57
CA PRO A 307 0.45 -0.22 1.42
C PRO A 307 -0.11 0.44 2.69
N LEU A 308 -1.22 1.18 2.57
CA LEU A 308 -1.83 1.89 3.70
C LEU A 308 -2.40 0.92 4.74
N ALA A 309 -3.01 -0.17 4.29
CA ALA A 309 -3.49 -1.25 5.14
C ALA A 309 -2.35 -1.84 5.98
N VAL A 310 -1.20 -2.10 5.35
CA VAL A 310 -0.03 -2.63 6.06
C VAL A 310 0.54 -1.63 7.06
N LEU A 311 0.58 -0.34 6.73
CA LEU A 311 0.96 0.72 7.67
C LEU A 311 0.02 0.77 8.88
N ALA A 312 -1.29 0.61 8.69
CA ALA A 312 -2.27 0.58 9.77
C ALA A 312 -2.13 -0.67 10.65
N LEU A 313 -1.83 -1.83 10.06
CA LEU A 313 -1.52 -3.04 10.81
C LEU A 313 -0.22 -2.90 11.60
N ALA A 314 0.83 -2.31 11.01
CA ALA A 314 2.07 -2.01 11.72
C ALA A 314 1.83 -1.05 12.89
N LEU A 315 1.01 -0.02 12.70
CA LEU A 315 0.65 0.92 13.76
C LEU A 315 -0.12 0.20 14.87
N SER A 316 -1.07 -0.68 14.51
CA SER A 316 -1.85 -1.48 15.44
C SER A 316 -0.96 -2.43 16.27
N ALA A 317 0.02 -3.08 15.64
CA ALA A 317 0.99 -3.92 16.34
C ALA A 317 1.82 -3.13 17.36
N GLN A 318 2.27 -1.92 16.99
CA GLN A 318 3.01 -1.03 17.90
C GLN A 318 2.14 -0.60 19.10
N VAL A 319 0.87 -0.29 18.84
CA VAL A 319 -0.09 0.09 19.88
C VAL A 319 -0.34 -1.08 20.83
N PHE A 320 -0.57 -2.28 20.29
CA PHE A 320 -0.84 -3.50 21.06
C PHE A 320 0.32 -3.88 21.99
N GLU A 321 1.57 -3.62 21.58
CA GLU A 321 2.76 -3.82 22.42
C GLU A 321 2.72 -2.97 23.70
N GLY A 322 1.92 -1.89 23.73
CA GLY A 322 1.80 -1.00 24.88
C GLY A 322 2.99 -0.07 25.04
N SER A 323 3.83 0.06 24.01
CA SER A 323 5.07 0.83 24.02
C SER A 323 4.89 2.33 24.25
N ARG A 324 3.65 2.85 24.13
CA ARG A 324 3.26 4.22 24.51
C ARG A 324 1.81 4.29 25.00
N PRO A 325 1.52 5.06 26.06
CA PRO A 325 0.15 5.26 26.54
C PRO A 325 -0.66 6.16 25.60
N LEU A 326 -1.80 5.66 25.13
CA LEU A 326 -2.76 6.41 24.30
C LEU A 326 -3.63 7.33 25.17
N THR A 327 -3.03 8.43 25.63
CA THR A 327 -3.71 9.41 26.48
C THR A 327 -3.77 10.77 25.81
N TRP A 328 -4.74 11.60 26.18
CA TRP A 328 -4.84 12.96 25.65
C TRP A 328 -3.58 13.79 25.93
N ARG A 329 -3.00 13.64 27.12
CA ARG A 329 -1.69 14.23 27.46
C ARG A 329 -0.55 13.72 26.58
N GLY A 330 -0.57 12.44 26.20
CA GLY A 330 0.40 11.85 25.28
C GLY A 330 0.32 12.46 23.88
N TRP A 331 -0.90 12.61 23.35
CA TRP A 331 -1.14 13.24 22.06
C TRP A 331 -0.76 14.73 22.03
N LEU A 332 -1.06 15.47 23.10
CA LEU A 332 -0.66 16.87 23.22
C LEU A 332 0.88 17.06 23.31
N ARG A 333 1.61 16.06 23.82
CA ARG A 333 3.08 16.07 23.86
C ARG A 333 3.73 15.67 22.52
N ASP A 334 3.00 14.95 21.67
CA ASP A 334 3.47 14.50 20.36
C ASP A 334 2.38 14.70 19.29
N PRO A 335 2.03 15.97 18.97
CA PRO A 335 0.96 16.27 18.03
C PRO A 335 1.28 15.76 16.61
N ALA A 336 2.56 15.70 16.24
CA ALA A 336 2.98 15.14 14.96
C ALA A 336 2.55 13.67 14.80
N ARG A 337 2.64 12.86 15.87
CA ARG A 337 2.17 11.46 15.82
C ARG A 337 0.65 11.37 15.71
N LEU A 338 -0.09 12.24 16.41
CA LEU A 338 -1.55 12.32 16.27
C LEU A 338 -1.90 12.63 14.82
N THR A 339 -1.28 13.65 14.25
CA THR A 339 -1.51 14.07 12.86
C THR A 339 -1.17 12.95 11.88
N LEU A 340 -0.03 12.28 12.01
CA LEU A 340 0.35 11.17 11.12
C LEU A 340 -0.60 9.96 11.26
N THR A 341 -1.07 9.67 12.47
CA THR A 341 -2.07 8.60 12.70
C THR A 341 -3.40 8.96 12.05
N ALA A 342 -3.90 10.19 12.27
CA ALA A 342 -5.12 10.67 11.67
C ALA A 342 -5.02 10.71 10.14
N LEU A 343 -3.88 11.15 9.61
CA LEU A 343 -3.61 11.22 8.18
C LEU A 343 -3.57 9.82 7.54
N LEU A 344 -3.02 8.81 8.23
CA LEU A 344 -3.08 7.42 7.76
C LEU A 344 -4.52 6.94 7.58
N PHE A 345 -5.38 7.13 8.58
CA PHE A 345 -6.79 6.71 8.48
C PHE A 345 -7.60 7.56 7.52
N ALA A 346 -7.36 8.87 7.45
CA ALA A 346 -7.94 9.72 6.42
C ALA A 346 -7.53 9.27 5.01
N GLY A 347 -6.26 8.91 4.83
CA GLY A 347 -5.71 8.35 3.62
C GLY A 347 -6.41 7.06 3.20
N ILE A 348 -6.64 6.15 4.16
CA ILE A 348 -7.41 4.92 3.93
C ILE A 348 -8.83 5.26 3.46
N VAL A 349 -9.56 6.13 4.17
CA VAL A 349 -10.93 6.53 3.79
C VAL A 349 -10.98 7.09 2.36
N MET A 350 -10.01 7.92 2.00
CA MET A 350 -9.97 8.61 0.71
C MET A 350 -9.37 7.74 -0.42
N THR A 351 -8.82 6.57 -0.10
CA THR A 351 -8.20 5.64 -1.08
C THR A 351 -9.04 4.40 -1.29
N ASN A 352 -9.57 3.80 -0.23
CA ASN A 352 -10.48 2.66 -0.24
C ASN A 352 -11.34 2.70 1.04
N ALA A 353 -12.51 3.33 0.96
CA ALA A 353 -13.26 3.77 2.14
C ALA A 353 -13.64 2.62 3.10
N TRP A 354 -13.96 1.44 2.57
CA TRP A 354 -14.41 0.31 3.37
C TRP A 354 -13.31 -0.30 4.24
N ASP A 355 -12.03 -0.14 3.87
CA ASP A 355 -10.90 -0.65 4.65
C ASP A 355 -10.81 0.02 6.03
N VAL A 356 -11.36 1.24 6.19
CA VAL A 356 -11.33 1.95 7.48
C VAL A 356 -12.10 1.22 8.57
N VAL A 357 -13.17 0.49 8.22
CA VAL A 357 -13.99 -0.24 9.20
C VAL A 357 -13.16 -1.36 9.81
N THR A 358 -12.53 -2.17 8.96
CA THR A 358 -11.71 -3.30 9.38
C THR A 358 -10.42 -2.83 10.06
N LEU A 359 -9.65 -1.95 9.43
CA LEU A 359 -8.36 -1.50 9.95
C LEU A 359 -8.51 -0.62 11.19
N GLY A 360 -9.54 0.25 11.21
CA GLY A 360 -9.89 1.05 12.38
C GLY A 360 -10.37 0.18 13.54
N GLY A 361 -11.15 -0.87 13.25
CA GLY A 361 -11.54 -1.88 14.24
C GLY A 361 -10.32 -2.60 14.84
N ILE A 362 -9.38 -3.06 14.01
CA ILE A 362 -8.14 -3.71 14.48
C ILE A 362 -7.31 -2.76 15.36
N TRP A 363 -7.15 -1.51 14.94
CA TRP A 363 -6.43 -0.50 15.72
C TRP A 363 -7.13 -0.18 17.04
N GLY A 364 -8.46 -0.07 17.02
CA GLY A 364 -9.29 0.15 18.21
C GLY A 364 -9.19 -1.01 19.21
N VAL A 365 -9.24 -2.25 18.74
CA VAL A 365 -9.04 -3.45 19.58
C VAL A 365 -7.62 -3.44 20.16
N ALA A 366 -6.60 -3.15 19.36
CA ALA A 366 -5.22 -3.05 19.84
C ALA A 366 -5.09 -1.98 20.95
N ALA A 367 -5.73 -0.82 20.77
CA ALA A 367 -5.76 0.28 21.74
C ALA A 367 -6.46 -0.12 23.05
N LEU A 368 -7.61 -0.79 22.96
CA LEU A 368 -8.37 -1.27 24.13
C LEU A 368 -7.57 -2.32 24.92
N LEU A 369 -6.95 -3.29 24.23
CA LEU A 369 -6.12 -4.31 24.86
C LEU A 369 -4.89 -3.70 25.53
N ALA A 370 -4.25 -2.71 24.89
CA ALA A 370 -3.13 -1.98 25.49
C ALA A 370 -3.57 -1.20 26.74
N ALA A 371 -4.73 -0.54 26.70
CA ALA A 371 -5.29 0.16 27.85
C ALA A 371 -5.65 -0.79 29.02
N ALA A 372 -6.26 -1.94 28.72
CA ALA A 372 -6.58 -2.96 29.72
C ALA A 372 -5.32 -3.50 30.42
N ARG A 373 -4.25 -3.80 29.65
CA ARG A 373 -2.95 -4.23 30.20
C ARG A 373 -2.28 -3.19 31.08
N ALA A 374 -2.47 -1.90 30.78
CA ALA A 374 -1.93 -0.80 31.57
C ALA A 374 -2.73 -0.54 32.87
N GLY A 375 -3.79 -1.31 33.15
CA GLY A 375 -4.63 -1.15 34.33
C GLY A 375 -5.67 -0.03 34.17
N TRP A 376 -6.45 -0.06 33.09
CA TRP A 376 -7.55 0.88 32.87
C TRP A 376 -8.47 0.97 34.09
N ARG A 377 -8.64 2.19 34.62
CA ARG A 377 -9.65 2.52 35.63
C ARG A 377 -10.70 3.38 34.94
N PRO A 378 -11.97 2.94 34.82
CA PRO A 378 -13.02 3.80 34.29
C PRO A 378 -13.10 5.09 35.13
N PRO A 379 -13.39 6.24 34.50
CA PRO A 379 -13.86 7.42 35.23
C PRO A 379 -15.01 6.99 36.15
N THR A 380 -14.97 7.42 37.41
CA THR A 380 -16.03 7.12 38.40
C THR A 380 -17.42 7.57 37.93
N SER A 381 -17.51 8.49 36.98
CA SER A 381 -18.75 8.94 36.34
C SER A 381 -19.41 7.94 35.39
N LEU A 382 -18.73 6.84 35.01
CA LEU A 382 -19.27 5.77 34.16
C LEU A 382 -19.68 4.51 34.94
N VAL A 383 -19.54 4.54 36.27
CA VAL A 383 -19.80 3.40 37.18
C VAL A 383 -21.00 3.66 38.09
N ILE A 384 -21.86 4.62 37.74
CA ILE A 384 -23.10 4.93 38.48
C ILE A 384 -24.29 4.69 37.57
#